data_AF-A0A1F6R907-F1
#
_entry.id   AF-A0A1F6R907-F1
#
_cell.length_a   1.000
_cell.length_b   1.000
_cell.length_c   1.000
_cell.angle_alpha   90.00
_cell.angle_beta   90.00
_cell.angle_gamma   90.00
#
_symmetry.space_group_name_H-M   'P 1'
#
loop_
_entity.id
_entity.type
_entity.pdbx_description
1 polymer ?
#
loop_
_entity_poly.entity_id
_entity_poly.type
_entity_poly.pdbx_seq_one_letter_code
_entity_poly.pdbx_strand_id
1 'polypeptide(L)'
;MENKSKKLYISVAELAKMLGISRIAVFNRIKKGQIPAEKIGRSYAISMDNANEIIQGINLKTLSEDQKEVIKKAVKRTVKEYGETLRLLGKE
;
A
#
# COMPACT_ATOMS: atom_id res chain seq x y z
N MET A 1 -21.65 22.92 10.17
CA MET A 1 -20.36 23.00 10.88
C MET A 1 -20.02 21.60 11.36
N GLU A 2 -19.21 20.88 10.59
CA GLU A 2 -18.95 19.45 10.81
C GLU A 2 -17.95 19.29 11.96
N ASN A 3 -18.40 18.68 13.07
CA ASN A 3 -17.60 18.43 14.25
C ASN A 3 -16.43 17.49 13.94
N LYS A 4 -15.28 18.05 13.59
CA LYS A 4 -13.98 17.37 13.48
C LYS A 4 -13.43 17.05 14.88
N SER A 5 -14.21 16.33 15.69
CA SER A 5 -13.67 15.68 16.87
C SER A 5 -12.64 14.68 16.35
N LYS A 6 -11.35 14.98 16.53
CA LYS A 6 -10.21 14.10 16.19
C LYS A 6 -10.56 12.68 16.62
N LYS A 7 -11.01 11.84 15.69
CA LYS A 7 -11.12 10.41 15.94
C LYS A 7 -9.68 9.95 16.09
N LEU A 8 -9.25 9.79 17.34
CA LEU A 8 -7.91 9.32 17.70
C LEU A 8 -7.63 7.95 17.07
N TYR A 9 -8.69 7.19 16.76
CA TYR A 9 -8.62 5.86 16.19
C TYR A 9 -9.50 5.73 14.94
N ILE A 10 -8.97 5.03 13.95
CA ILE A 10 -9.67 4.61 12.74
C ILE A 10 -9.81 3.09 12.69
N SER A 11 -10.85 2.63 12.02
CA SER A 11 -11.10 1.20 11.81
C SER A 11 -10.30 0.66 10.63
N VAL A 12 -10.06 -0.66 10.61
CA VAL A 12 -9.44 -1.37 9.47
C VAL A 12 -10.10 -1.04 8.12
N ALA A 13 -11.42 -0.92 8.10
CA ALA A 13 -12.18 -0.59 6.89
C ALA A 13 -11.93 0.84 6.39
N GLU A 14 -11.73 1.79 7.30
CA GLU A 14 -11.47 3.18 6.94
C GLU A 14 -10.04 3.34 6.42
N LEU A 15 -9.07 2.67 7.06
CA LEU A 15 -7.69 2.60 6.55
C LEU A 15 -7.64 1.94 5.17
N ALA A 16 -8.43 0.89 4.94
CA ALA A 16 -8.52 0.22 3.64
C ALA A 16 -9.00 1.17 2.54
N LYS A 17 -10.04 1.97 2.80
CA LYS A 17 -10.53 3.00 1.86
C LYS A 17 -9.48 4.06 1.58
N MET A 18 -8.80 4.57 2.61
CA MET A 18 -7.76 5.59 2.45
C MET A 18 -6.56 5.09 1.64
N LEU A 19 -6.21 3.81 1.79
CA LEU A 19 -5.09 3.18 1.07
C LEU A 19 -5.47 2.62 -0.31
N GLY A 20 -6.76 2.57 -0.65
CA GLY A 20 -7.23 1.94 -1.89
C GLY A 20 -6.95 0.44 -1.97
N ILE A 21 -6.83 -0.25 -0.83
CA ILE A 21 -6.56 -1.70 -0.78
C ILE A 21 -7.70 -2.45 -0.08
N SER A 22 -7.76 -3.77 -0.27
CA SER A 22 -8.78 -4.59 0.40
C SER A 22 -8.59 -4.60 1.92
N ARG A 23 -9.71 -4.66 2.66
CA ARG A 23 -9.75 -4.83 4.12
C ARG A 23 -8.93 -6.04 4.58
N ILE A 24 -8.90 -7.12 3.78
CA ILE A 24 -8.11 -8.32 4.10
C ILE A 24 -6.61 -8.04 4.04
N ALA A 25 -6.16 -7.17 3.13
CA ALA A 25 -4.75 -6.80 3.01
C ALA A 25 -4.31 -5.97 4.22
N VAL A 26 -5.12 -5.00 4.65
CA VAL A 26 -4.88 -4.26 5.90
C VAL A 26 -4.84 -5.20 7.10
N PHE A 27 -5.81 -6.12 7.20
CA PHE A 27 -5.86 -7.09 8.29
C PHE A 27 -4.62 -8.01 8.35
N ASN A 28 -4.18 -8.52 7.19
CA ASN A 28 -2.97 -9.33 7.10
C ASN A 28 -1.71 -8.53 7.47
N ARG A 29 -1.65 -7.25 7.10
CA ARG A 29 -0.55 -6.36 7.48
C ARG A 29 -0.52 -6.07 8.98
N ILE A 30 -1.68 -5.90 9.61
CA ILE A 30 -1.82 -5.80 11.07
C ILE A 30 -1.32 -7.09 11.73
N LYS A 31 -1.78 -8.26 11.26
CA LYS A 31 -1.33 -9.57 11.78
C LYS A 31 0.19 -9.80 11.64
N LYS A 32 0.79 -9.28 10.57
CA LYS A 32 2.25 -9.32 10.34
C LYS A 32 3.03 -8.29 11.17
N GLY A 33 2.37 -7.44 11.97
CA GLY A 33 2.99 -6.36 12.73
C GLY A 33 3.49 -5.19 11.88
N GLN A 34 3.09 -5.12 10.61
CA GLN A 34 3.48 -4.03 9.70
C GLN A 34 2.65 -2.77 9.90
N ILE A 35 1.46 -2.90 10.48
CA ILE A 35 0.56 -1.80 10.83
C ILE A 35 0.33 -1.89 12.34
N PRO A 36 0.83 -0.94 13.14
CA PRO A 36 0.52 -0.88 14.56
C PRO A 36 -0.97 -0.61 14.73
N ALA A 37 -1.67 -1.58 15.34
CA ALA A 37 -3.08 -1.49 15.65
C ALA A 37 -3.37 -2.15 17.00
N GLU A 38 -4.26 -1.56 17.76
CA GLU A 38 -4.73 -2.08 19.03
C GLU A 38 -5.96 -2.96 18.82
N LYS A 39 -5.97 -4.16 19.40
CA LYS A 39 -7.11 -5.05 19.31
C LYS A 39 -8.12 -4.69 20.39
N ILE A 40 -9.26 -4.14 19.98
CA ILE A 40 -10.37 -3.79 20.87
C ILE A 40 -11.52 -4.77 20.60
N GLY A 41 -11.63 -5.78 21.47
CA GLY A 41 -12.60 -6.87 21.34
C GLY A 41 -12.40 -7.69 20.06
N ARG A 42 -13.37 -7.63 19.14
CA ARG A 42 -13.33 -8.32 17.83
C ARG A 42 -12.79 -7.45 16.69
N SER A 43 -12.50 -6.17 16.96
CA SER A 43 -12.05 -5.20 15.97
C SER A 43 -10.62 -4.74 16.25
N TYR A 44 -9.97 -4.18 15.23
CA TYR A 44 -8.69 -3.50 15.38
C TYR A 44 -8.91 -1.99 15.20
N ALA A 45 -8.34 -1.23 16.13
CA ALA A 45 -8.30 0.23 16.13
C ALA A 45 -6.87 0.68 15.78
N ILE A 46 -6.73 1.52 14.77
CA ILE A 46 -5.45 2.07 14.34
C ILE A 46 -5.42 3.54 14.73
N SER A 47 -4.39 4.00 15.43
CA SER A 47 -4.26 5.42 15.79
C SER A 47 -4.13 6.28 14.54
N MET A 48 -4.74 7.47 14.55
CA MET A 48 -4.72 8.39 13.41
C MET A 48 -3.29 8.84 13.05
N ASP A 49 -2.41 8.94 14.04
CA ASP A 49 -0.99 9.27 13.87
C ASP A 49 -0.27 8.19 13.04
N ASN A 50 -0.31 6.94 13.51
CA ASN A 50 0.16 5.77 12.77
C ASN A 50 -0.45 5.67 11.36
N ALA A 51 -1.76 5.93 11.23
CA ALA A 51 -2.41 5.91 9.93
C ALA A 51 -1.83 6.96 8.98
N ASN A 52 -1.58 8.18 9.45
CA ASN A 52 -0.94 9.23 8.66
C ASN A 52 0.50 8.88 8.29
N GLU A 53 1.29 8.35 9.22
CA GLU A 53 2.65 7.87 8.91
C GLU A 53 2.65 6.78 7.84
N ILE A 54 1.72 5.83 7.93
CA ILE A 54 1.57 4.77 6.94
C ILE A 54 1.12 5.35 5.60
N ILE A 55 0.17 6.29 5.60
CA ILE A 55 -0.29 6.95 4.37
C ILE A 55 0.83 7.78 3.76
N GLN A 56 1.64 8.49 4.54
CA GLN A 56 2.78 9.28 4.04
C GLN A 56 3.92 8.38 3.56
N GLY A 57 4.26 7.34 4.33
CA GLY A 57 5.26 6.35 3.96
C GLY A 57 4.85 5.49 2.77
N ILE A 58 3.54 5.22 2.60
CA ILE A 58 2.99 4.61 1.39
C ILE A 58 2.90 5.61 0.25
N ASN A 59 2.63 6.90 0.48
CA ASN A 59 2.70 7.92 -0.58
C ASN A 59 4.13 8.08 -1.13
N LEU A 60 5.15 7.83 -0.31
CA LEU A 60 6.53 7.66 -0.79
C LEU A 60 6.74 6.38 -1.63
N LYS A 61 5.91 5.34 -1.44
CA LYS A 61 5.94 4.07 -2.17
C LYS A 61 4.96 4.00 -3.34
N THR A 62 3.95 4.86 -3.41
CA THR A 62 3.13 5.04 -4.61
C THR A 62 4.02 5.76 -5.59
N LEU A 63 4.55 5.00 -6.54
CA LEU A 63 5.40 5.49 -7.62
C LEU A 63 4.88 6.84 -8.10
N SER A 64 5.65 7.90 -7.86
CA SER A 64 5.42 9.20 -8.49
C SER A 64 5.29 8.97 -10.00
N GLU A 65 4.56 9.83 -10.70
CA GLU A 65 4.43 9.81 -12.17
C GLU A 65 5.82 9.63 -12.82
N ASP A 66 6.83 10.33 -12.30
CA ASP A 66 8.23 10.24 -12.72
C ASP A 66 8.82 8.83 -12.54
N GLN A 67 8.58 8.19 -11.40
CA GLN A 67 9.09 6.85 -11.14
C GLN A 67 8.41 5.79 -12.00
N LYS A 68 7.11 5.93 -12.28
CA LYS A 68 6.41 5.06 -13.24
C LYS A 68 7.00 5.18 -14.63
N GLU A 69 7.33 6.41 -15.05
CA GLU A 69 7.92 6.64 -16.37
C GLU A 69 9.31 6.01 -16.50
N VAL A 70 10.16 6.16 -15.47
CA VAL A 70 11.49 5.52 -15.42
C VAL A 70 11.37 4.00 -15.51
N ILE A 71 10.45 3.39 -14.73
CA ILE A 71 10.22 1.93 -14.77
C ILE A 71 9.73 1.50 -16.15
N LYS A 72 8.77 2.23 -16.74
CA LYS A 72 8.23 1.91 -18.07
C LYS A 72 9.32 1.95 -19.14
N LYS A 73 10.23 2.93 -19.06
CA LYS A 73 11.38 3.06 -19.96
C LYS A 73 12.37 1.91 -19.76
N ALA A 74 12.66 1.54 -18.52
CA ALA A 74 13.53 0.41 -18.19
C ALA A 74 12.95 -0.91 -18.70
N VAL A 75 11.68 -1.20 -18.44
CA VAL A 75 10.99 -2.41 -18.93
C VAL A 75 11.00 -2.45 -20.46
N LYS A 76 10.68 -1.33 -21.14
CA LYS A 76 10.70 -1.26 -22.61
C LYS A 76 12.09 -1.57 -23.17
N ARG A 77 13.14 -1.07 -22.51
CA ARG A 77 14.53 -1.31 -22.89
C ARG A 77 14.91 -2.79 -22.72
N THR A 78 14.59 -3.38 -21.57
CA THR A 78 14.86 -4.80 -21.29
C THR A 78 14.13 -5.73 -22.26
N VAL A 79 12.85 -5.48 -22.54
CA VAL A 79 12.09 -6.28 -23.51
C VAL A 79 12.65 -6.13 -24.92
N LYS A 80 13.15 -4.94 -25.30
CA LYS A 80 13.78 -4.72 -26.61
C LYS A 80 15.12 -5.45 -26.75
N GLU A 81 15.95 -5.42 -25.71
CA GLU A 81 17.32 -5.98 -25.76
C GLU A 81 17.34 -7.49 -25.47
N TYR A 82 16.47 -7.98 -24.59
CA TYR A 82 16.50 -9.36 -24.09
C TYR A 82 15.19 -10.13 -24.34
N GLY A 83 14.26 -9.59 -25.13
CA GLY A 83 12.94 -10.17 -25.33
C GLY A 83 12.95 -11.60 -25.88
N GLU A 84 13.88 -11.91 -26.78
CA GLU A 84 14.01 -13.26 -27.33
C GLU A 84 14.51 -14.26 -26.26
N THR A 85 15.53 -13.91 -25.48
CA THR A 85 16.04 -14.71 -24.36
C THR A 85 14.95 -14.94 -23.31
N LEU A 86 14.22 -13.88 -22.94
CA LEU A 86 13.09 -13.97 -22.01
C LEU A 86 11.97 -14.87 -22.55
N ARG A 87 11.72 -14.85 -23.87
CA ARG A 87 10.73 -15.72 -24.53
C ARG A 87 11.16 -17.19 -24.55
N LEU A 88 12.46 -17.45 -24.72
CA LEU A 88 13.01 -18.80 -24.71
C LEU A 88 12.98 -19.40 -23.31
N LEU A 89 13.34 -18.62 -22.28
CA LEU A 89 13.28 -19.04 -20.87
C LEU A 89 11.86 -19.30 -20.37
N GLY A 90 10.84 -18.61 -20.91
CA GLY A 90 9.45 -18.79 -20.51
C GLY A 90 8.73 -19.98 -21.16
N LYS A 91 9.39 -20.74 -22.03
CA LYS A 91 8.84 -21.93 -22.70
C LYS A 91 9.24 -23.25 -22.01
N GLU A 92 10.01 -23.17 -20.93
CA GLU A 92 10.36 -24.27 -20.03
C GLU A 92 9.39 -24.29 -18.84
#